data_AF-A0A2H0P2V3-F1
#
_entry.id   AF-A0A2H0P2V3-F1
#
_cell.length_a   1.000
_cell.length_b   1.000
_cell.length_c   1.000
_cell.angle_alpha   90.00
_cell.angle_beta   90.00
_cell.angle_gamma   90.00
#
_symmetry.space_group_name_H-M   'P 1'
#
loop_
_entity.id
_entity.type
_entity.pdbx_description
1 polymer ?
#
loop_
_entity_poly.entity_id
_entity_poly.type
_entity_poly.pdbx_seq_one_letter_code
_entity_poly.pdbx_strand_id
1 'polypeptide(L)'
;MILLLAGAARAGAAEPRVEMDLRLETLGIVKMLTDGPPLKGFRAPNIEYVRRARKSFARFKNHRAVKLTAALPADFNHLLRTDALLRRGPLPALAPRLFMPDFLIAQAGGRERFDAWIAALAEFARDAQVEKFVSSNAATLDPALAEFREDVARRRYMAKLERYTGIAFEGTYAVHPSVFYLTGSQVNTVVRLGKGGHAIQSVVGADVLSGGRIDFHPE
;
A
#
# COMPACT_ATOMS: atom_id res chain seq x y z
N MET A 1 -15.65 -52.54 10.09
CA MET A 1 -15.81 -51.29 9.32
C MET A 1 -15.52 -50.12 10.25
N ILE A 2 -14.27 -49.66 10.29
CA ILE A 2 -13.83 -48.55 11.15
C ILE A 2 -13.77 -47.30 10.28
N LEU A 3 -14.65 -46.33 10.54
CA LEU A 3 -14.65 -45.02 9.92
C LEU A 3 -13.46 -44.23 10.50
N LEU A 4 -12.35 -44.15 9.77
CA LEU A 4 -11.29 -43.19 10.06
C LEU A 4 -11.76 -41.83 9.54
N LEU A 5 -12.22 -40.98 10.46
CA LEU A 5 -12.35 -39.55 10.24
C LEU A 5 -10.94 -38.99 10.02
N ALA A 6 -10.56 -38.83 8.75
CA ALA A 6 -9.41 -38.04 8.37
C ALA A 6 -9.67 -36.60 8.81
N GLY A 7 -9.09 -36.21 9.95
CA GLY A 7 -8.98 -34.82 10.33
C GLY A 7 -8.23 -34.10 9.22
N ALA A 8 -8.92 -33.21 8.51
CA ALA A 8 -8.29 -32.28 7.61
C ALA A 8 -7.28 -31.46 8.44
N ALA A 9 -6.00 -31.70 8.22
CA ALA A 9 -4.96 -30.86 8.78
C ALA A 9 -5.25 -29.43 8.34
N ARG A 10 -5.62 -28.57 9.30
CA ARG A 10 -5.76 -27.13 9.10
C ARG A 10 -4.40 -26.65 8.60
N ALA A 11 -4.32 -26.22 7.34
CA ALA A 11 -3.15 -25.51 6.86
C ALA A 11 -2.96 -24.32 7.81
N GLY A 12 -1.86 -24.29 8.57
CA GLY A 12 -1.55 -23.17 9.44
C GLY A 12 -1.59 -21.88 8.63
N ALA A 13 -2.19 -20.82 9.20
CA ALA A 13 -2.27 -19.52 8.55
C ALA A 13 -0.89 -19.12 8.03
N ALA A 14 -0.75 -19.00 6.71
CA ALA A 14 0.52 -18.61 6.09
C ALA A 14 0.97 -17.26 6.67
N GLU A 15 2.26 -17.13 6.96
CA GLU A 15 2.79 -15.85 7.44
C GLU A 15 2.51 -14.73 6.43
N PRO A 16 2.13 -13.52 6.90
CA PRO A 16 2.04 -12.34 6.04
C PRO A 16 3.29 -12.15 5.20
N ARG A 17 3.09 -11.81 3.93
CA ARG A 17 4.15 -11.15 3.16
C ARG A 17 4.26 -9.71 3.62
N VAL A 18 5.45 -9.31 4.07
CA VAL A 18 5.73 -7.93 4.47
C VAL A 18 6.68 -7.31 3.45
N GLU A 19 6.12 -6.43 2.61
CA GLU A 19 6.82 -5.86 1.47
C GLU A 19 6.30 -4.46 1.15
N MET A 20 7.21 -3.56 0.76
CA MET A 20 6.82 -2.29 0.20
C MET A 20 6.07 -2.49 -1.12
N ASP A 21 5.03 -1.71 -1.33
CA ASP A 21 4.23 -1.79 -2.55
C ASP A 21 4.51 -0.58 -3.46
N LEU A 22 5.08 -0.84 -4.64
CA LEU A 22 5.46 0.21 -5.58
C LEU A 22 4.29 1.10 -6.02
N ARG A 23 3.04 0.60 -5.99
CA ARG A 23 1.86 1.40 -6.32
C ARG A 23 1.65 2.48 -5.27
N LEU A 24 1.82 2.12 -4.00
CA LEU A 24 1.67 3.02 -2.86
C LEU A 24 2.80 4.04 -2.82
N GLU A 25 4.05 3.59 -3.06
CA GLU A 25 5.20 4.48 -3.17
C GLU A 25 5.04 5.48 -4.31
N THR A 26 4.56 5.03 -5.47
CA THR A 26 4.28 5.91 -6.61
C THR A 26 3.20 6.94 -6.26
N LEU A 27 2.11 6.53 -5.61
CA LEU A 27 1.06 7.46 -5.16
C LEU A 27 1.61 8.49 -4.18
N GLY A 28 2.41 8.05 -3.21
CA GLY A 28 3.07 8.90 -2.23
C GLY A 28 3.98 9.93 -2.89
N ILE A 29 4.89 9.48 -3.76
CA ILE A 29 5.79 10.36 -4.52
C ILE A 29 5.01 11.37 -5.36
N VAL A 30 4.00 10.92 -6.11
CA VAL A 30 3.18 11.83 -6.94
C VAL A 30 2.45 12.85 -6.07
N LYS A 31 1.87 12.43 -4.93
CA LYS A 31 1.20 13.34 -4.00
C LYS A 31 2.18 14.34 -3.37
N MET A 32 3.41 13.93 -3.08
CA MET A 32 4.48 14.80 -2.57
C MET A 32 4.80 15.95 -3.53
N LEU A 33 4.68 15.70 -4.84
CA LEU A 33 4.96 16.69 -5.88
C LEU A 33 3.80 17.64 -6.16
N THR A 34 2.59 17.36 -5.65
CA THR A 34 1.45 18.28 -5.74
C THR A 34 1.61 19.46 -4.79
N ASP A 35 1.10 20.63 -5.16
CA ASP A 35 1.06 21.82 -4.28
C ASP A 35 -0.06 21.75 -3.21
N GLY A 36 -0.78 20.64 -3.13
CA GLY A 36 -1.80 20.42 -2.10
C GLY A 36 -1.18 20.24 -0.71
N PRO A 37 -1.99 20.26 0.37
CA PRO A 37 -1.48 20.09 1.72
C PRO A 37 -0.67 18.80 1.81
N PRO A 38 0.47 18.81 2.55
CA PRO A 38 1.20 17.59 2.81
C PRO A 38 0.24 16.61 3.47
N LEU A 39 0.24 15.34 3.02
CA LEU A 39 -0.33 14.27 3.85
C LEU A 39 0.24 14.45 5.25
N LYS A 40 -0.60 14.29 6.27
CA LYS A 40 -0.16 14.46 7.66
C LYS A 40 1.01 13.51 8.01
N GLY A 41 1.29 12.47 7.20
CA GLY A 41 2.46 11.57 7.27
C GLY A 41 3.75 12.08 6.61
N PHE A 42 3.68 13.11 5.76
CA PHE A 42 4.86 13.87 5.32
C PHE A 42 5.43 14.79 6.41
N ARG A 43 4.82 14.82 7.60
CA ARG A 43 5.25 15.68 8.72
C ARG A 43 6.63 15.30 9.29
N ALA A 44 7.27 14.28 8.77
CA ALA A 44 8.68 14.02 8.98
C ALA A 44 9.53 14.34 7.73
N PRO A 45 9.76 15.63 7.42
CA PRO A 45 10.68 16.03 6.34
C PRO A 45 12.12 15.54 6.55
N ASN A 46 12.41 14.99 7.74
CA ASN A 46 13.72 14.50 8.16
C ASN A 46 13.96 13.02 7.83
N ILE A 47 12.97 12.29 7.29
CA ILE A 47 13.23 10.94 6.80
C ILE A 47 14.12 11.04 5.55
N GLU A 48 15.29 10.40 5.60
CA GLU A 48 16.27 10.42 4.52
C GLU A 48 15.68 9.94 3.19
N TYR A 49 14.89 8.87 3.21
CA TYR A 49 14.20 8.36 2.04
C TYR A 49 13.29 9.40 1.38
N VAL A 50 12.48 10.12 2.16
CA VAL A 50 11.57 11.16 1.66
C VAL A 50 12.35 12.35 1.10
N ARG A 51 13.45 12.74 1.76
CA ARG A 51 14.35 13.80 1.26
C ARG A 51 14.96 13.41 -0.09
N ARG A 52 15.45 12.17 -0.22
CA ARG A 52 15.97 11.63 -1.48
C ARG A 52 14.91 11.55 -2.56
N ALA A 53 13.69 11.14 -2.21
CA ALA A 53 12.57 11.12 -3.14
C ALA A 53 12.27 12.53 -3.66
N ARG A 54 12.13 13.52 -2.76
CA ARG A 54 11.84 14.91 -3.16
C ARG A 54 12.89 15.44 -4.14
N LYS A 55 14.17 15.21 -3.86
CA LYS A 55 15.27 15.63 -4.74
C LYS A 55 15.22 14.90 -6.09
N SER A 56 15.06 13.57 -6.08
CA SER A 56 15.13 12.73 -7.28
C SER A 56 13.96 12.98 -8.24
N PHE A 57 12.78 13.26 -7.69
CA PHE A 57 11.56 13.41 -8.48
C PHE A 57 11.16 14.87 -8.77
N ALA A 58 11.92 15.86 -8.28
CA ALA A 58 11.60 17.29 -8.46
C ALA A 58 11.34 17.68 -9.92
N ARG A 59 12.11 17.11 -10.86
CA ARG A 59 11.95 17.37 -12.31
C ARG A 59 10.60 16.93 -12.88
N PHE A 60 9.88 16.05 -12.19
CA PHE A 60 8.57 15.55 -12.62
C PHE A 60 7.39 16.34 -12.02
N LYS A 61 7.63 17.50 -11.38
CA LYS A 61 6.55 18.33 -10.82
C LYS A 61 5.45 18.68 -11.83
N ASN A 62 5.81 18.83 -13.10
CA ASN A 62 4.87 19.13 -14.19
C ASN A 62 4.32 17.88 -14.92
N HIS A 63 4.63 16.67 -14.44
CA HIS A 63 4.17 15.42 -15.04
C HIS A 63 2.64 15.30 -14.98
N ARG A 64 2.05 14.66 -15.99
CA ARG A 64 0.60 14.44 -16.11
C ARG A 64 -0.02 13.83 -14.85
N ALA A 65 0.63 12.83 -14.27
CA ALA A 65 0.20 12.19 -13.02
C ALA A 65 0.05 13.16 -11.85
N VAL A 66 0.98 14.12 -11.71
CA VAL A 66 0.95 15.13 -10.64
C VAL A 66 -0.24 16.06 -10.85
N LYS A 67 -0.43 16.56 -12.08
CA LYS A 67 -1.56 17.42 -12.46
C LYS A 67 -2.91 16.73 -12.23
N LEU A 68 -3.07 15.50 -12.73
CA LEU A 68 -4.30 14.74 -12.54
C LEU A 68 -4.56 14.43 -11.07
N THR A 69 -3.53 14.03 -10.31
CA THR A 69 -3.68 13.75 -8.87
C THR A 69 -4.08 14.98 -8.06
N ALA A 70 -3.59 16.17 -8.45
CA ALA A 70 -3.98 17.44 -7.84
C ALA A 70 -5.41 17.87 -8.23
N ALA A 71 -5.86 17.51 -9.43
CA ALA A 71 -7.19 17.85 -9.95
C ALA A 71 -8.29 16.85 -9.56
N LEU A 72 -7.96 15.74 -8.89
CA LEU A 72 -8.96 14.78 -8.40
C LEU A 72 -9.87 15.44 -7.34
N PRO A 73 -11.15 15.04 -7.26
CA PRO A 73 -12.05 15.49 -6.20
C PRO A 73 -11.47 15.28 -4.80
N ALA A 74 -11.80 16.19 -3.88
CA ALA A 74 -11.26 16.20 -2.52
C ALA A 74 -11.80 15.02 -1.67
N ASP A 75 -13.02 14.58 -1.94
CA ASP A 75 -13.69 13.44 -1.31
C ASP A 75 -13.05 12.11 -1.71
N PHE A 76 -12.53 12.00 -2.95
CA PHE A 76 -11.61 10.93 -3.34
C PHE A 76 -10.24 11.12 -2.68
N ASN A 77 -10.20 10.95 -1.37
CA ASN A 77 -9.04 11.20 -0.53
C ASN A 77 -7.96 10.12 -0.69
N HIS A 78 -6.86 10.28 0.05
CA HIS A 78 -5.70 9.38 -0.05
C HIS A 78 -6.03 7.90 0.26
N LEU A 79 -6.93 7.63 1.21
CA LEU A 79 -7.31 6.26 1.58
C LEU A 79 -8.10 5.59 0.44
N LEU A 80 -9.04 6.32 -0.17
CA LEU A 80 -9.81 5.80 -1.32
C LEU A 80 -8.93 5.58 -2.55
N ARG A 81 -7.96 6.48 -2.80
CA ARG A 81 -6.94 6.29 -3.85
C ARG A 81 -6.09 5.05 -3.60
N THR A 82 -5.78 4.77 -2.35
CA THR A 82 -5.03 3.58 -1.91
C THR A 82 -5.82 2.31 -2.18
N ASP A 83 -7.08 2.23 -1.74
CA ASP A 83 -7.94 1.07 -1.99
C ASP A 83 -8.10 0.81 -3.50
N ALA A 84 -8.28 1.88 -4.29
CA ALA A 84 -8.32 1.77 -5.74
C ALA A 84 -7.04 1.16 -6.33
N LEU A 85 -5.85 1.55 -5.86
CA LEU A 85 -4.59 1.00 -6.35
C LEU A 85 -4.34 -0.44 -5.91
N LEU A 86 -4.72 -0.81 -4.69
CA LEU A 86 -4.59 -2.19 -4.19
C LEU A 86 -5.42 -3.18 -5.04
N ARG A 87 -6.53 -2.71 -5.61
CA ARG A 87 -7.38 -3.46 -6.56
C ARG A 87 -6.80 -3.59 -7.98
N ARG A 88 -5.70 -2.90 -8.30
CA ARG A 88 -4.98 -3.06 -9.57
C ARG A 88 -3.89 -4.13 -9.48
N GLY A 89 -3.34 -4.49 -10.63
CA GLY A 89 -2.13 -5.31 -10.76
C GLY A 89 -0.87 -4.48 -10.45
N PRO A 90 0.31 -5.13 -10.49
CA PRO A 90 1.57 -4.43 -10.22
C PRO A 90 1.87 -3.35 -11.27
N LEU A 91 2.76 -2.44 -10.90
CA LEU A 91 3.42 -1.55 -11.85
C LEU A 91 4.32 -2.36 -12.80
N PRO A 92 4.59 -1.86 -14.01
CA PRO A 92 4.10 -0.59 -14.58
C PRO A 92 2.74 -0.69 -15.29
N ALA A 93 2.09 -1.86 -15.28
CA ALA A 93 0.86 -2.06 -16.06
C ALA A 93 -0.40 -1.54 -15.36
N LEU A 94 -0.50 -1.66 -14.03
CA LEU A 94 -1.72 -1.36 -13.25
C LEU A 94 -3.00 -1.97 -13.84
N ALA A 95 -2.88 -3.14 -14.47
CA ALA A 95 -4.00 -3.84 -15.08
C ALA A 95 -5.12 -4.11 -14.05
N PRO A 96 -6.40 -4.21 -14.46
CA PRO A 96 -7.45 -4.70 -13.57
C PRO A 96 -7.06 -6.06 -12.96
N ARG A 97 -7.08 -6.17 -11.63
CA ARG A 97 -6.77 -7.42 -10.91
C ARG A 97 -7.94 -7.88 -10.06
N LEU A 98 -8.57 -6.94 -9.36
CA LEU A 98 -9.70 -7.18 -8.48
C LEU A 98 -10.89 -6.34 -8.93
N PHE A 99 -12.07 -6.72 -8.45
CA PHE A 99 -13.28 -5.92 -8.64
C PHE A 99 -13.05 -4.49 -8.13
N MET A 100 -13.39 -3.52 -8.96
CA MET A 100 -13.36 -2.08 -8.65
C MET A 100 -14.78 -1.61 -8.35
N PRO A 101 -15.12 -1.29 -7.09
CA PRO A 101 -16.42 -0.75 -6.75
C PRO A 101 -16.74 0.55 -7.49
N ASP A 102 -17.97 0.68 -7.99
CA ASP A 102 -18.40 1.85 -8.75
C ASP A 102 -18.32 3.15 -7.93
N PHE A 103 -18.48 3.08 -6.61
CA PHE A 103 -18.35 4.25 -5.74
C PHE A 103 -16.94 4.87 -5.79
N LEU A 104 -15.87 4.07 -5.93
CA LEU A 104 -14.50 4.60 -6.03
C LEU A 104 -14.31 5.37 -7.35
N ILE A 105 -14.91 4.86 -8.43
CA ILE A 105 -14.88 5.49 -9.74
C ILE A 105 -15.71 6.78 -9.74
N ALA A 106 -16.89 6.75 -9.10
CA ALA A 106 -17.74 7.92 -8.94
C ALA A 106 -17.02 9.02 -8.13
N GLN A 107 -16.39 8.65 -7.01
CA GLN A 107 -15.59 9.56 -6.18
C GLN A 107 -14.43 10.19 -6.96
N ALA A 108 -13.78 9.45 -7.86
CA ALA A 108 -12.74 9.99 -8.73
C ALA A 108 -13.26 11.00 -9.78
N GLY A 109 -14.57 11.25 -9.85
CA GLY A 109 -15.22 12.12 -10.82
C GLY A 109 -15.62 11.41 -12.12
N GLY A 110 -15.83 10.08 -12.06
CA GLY A 110 -16.28 9.25 -13.17
C GLY A 110 -15.19 8.39 -13.82
N ARG A 111 -15.63 7.45 -14.67
CA ARG A 111 -14.79 6.43 -15.33
C ARG A 111 -13.60 7.03 -16.07
N GLU A 112 -13.85 8.03 -16.91
CA GLU A 112 -12.82 8.64 -17.75
C GLU A 112 -11.69 9.27 -16.91
N ARG A 113 -12.04 10.06 -15.88
CA ARG A 113 -11.07 10.68 -14.99
C ARG A 113 -10.29 9.65 -14.18
N PHE A 114 -10.98 8.62 -13.70
CA PHE A 114 -10.36 7.51 -12.97
C PHE A 114 -9.34 6.76 -13.83
N ASP A 115 -9.72 6.37 -15.04
CA ASP A 115 -8.85 5.61 -15.93
C ASP A 115 -7.67 6.46 -16.42
N ALA A 116 -7.90 7.74 -16.73
CA ALA A 116 -6.83 8.68 -17.05
C ALA A 116 -5.83 8.86 -15.90
N TRP A 117 -6.32 8.90 -14.66
CA TRP A 117 -5.47 8.97 -13.48
C TRP A 117 -4.64 7.70 -13.28
N ILE A 118 -5.24 6.50 -13.41
CA ILE A 118 -4.53 5.22 -13.32
C ILE A 118 -3.46 5.12 -14.41
N ALA A 119 -3.79 5.45 -15.66
CA ALA A 119 -2.85 5.44 -16.77
C ALA A 119 -1.67 6.40 -16.52
N ALA A 120 -1.94 7.61 -16.01
CA ALA A 120 -0.89 8.57 -15.71
C ALA A 120 0.04 8.12 -14.58
N LEU A 121 -0.47 7.40 -13.56
CA LEU A 121 0.38 6.81 -12.51
C LEU A 121 1.30 5.73 -13.07
N ALA A 122 0.79 4.87 -13.96
CA ALA A 122 1.60 3.88 -14.67
C ALA A 122 2.68 4.54 -15.54
N GLU A 123 2.34 5.59 -16.28
CA GLU A 123 3.29 6.41 -17.05
C GLU A 123 4.37 7.01 -16.15
N PHE A 124 3.98 7.67 -15.06
CA PHE A 124 4.93 8.28 -14.11
C PHE A 124 5.90 7.26 -13.55
N ALA A 125 5.42 6.08 -13.13
CA ALA A 125 6.28 5.05 -12.57
C ALA A 125 7.38 4.61 -13.53
N ARG A 126 7.06 4.52 -14.84
CA ARG A 126 8.03 4.21 -15.90
C ARG A 126 8.99 5.37 -16.15
N ASP A 127 8.45 6.54 -16.45
CA ASP A 127 9.23 7.71 -16.87
C ASP A 127 10.17 8.18 -15.76
N ALA A 128 9.70 8.10 -14.51
CA ALA A 128 10.46 8.47 -13.33
C ALA A 128 11.33 7.33 -12.78
N GLN A 129 11.24 6.12 -13.33
CA GLN A 129 11.95 4.93 -12.88
C GLN A 129 11.78 4.67 -11.37
N VAL A 130 10.53 4.70 -10.90
CA VAL A 130 10.23 4.61 -9.45
C VAL A 130 10.79 3.32 -8.84
N GLU A 131 10.67 2.18 -9.51
CA GLU A 131 11.23 0.90 -9.05
C GLU A 131 12.75 0.97 -8.83
N LYS A 132 13.48 1.62 -9.76
CA LYS A 132 14.93 1.83 -9.62
C LYS A 132 15.24 2.73 -8.43
N PHE A 133 14.44 3.77 -8.20
CA PHE A 133 14.60 4.62 -7.02
C PHE A 133 14.39 3.82 -5.73
N VAL A 134 13.28 3.08 -5.61
CA VAL A 134 12.95 2.29 -4.41
C VAL A 134 14.04 1.26 -4.13
N SER A 135 14.43 0.48 -5.13
CA SER A 135 15.51 -0.52 -4.99
C SER A 135 16.86 0.09 -4.60
N SER A 136 17.25 1.21 -5.21
CA SER A 136 18.51 1.91 -4.86
C SER A 136 18.52 2.55 -3.47
N ASN A 137 17.35 2.68 -2.84
CA ASN A 137 17.22 3.21 -1.48
C ASN A 137 16.71 2.16 -0.49
N ALA A 138 16.62 0.89 -0.87
CA ALA A 138 16.16 -0.20 0.00
C ALA A 138 16.92 -0.21 1.34
N ALA A 139 18.25 -0.05 1.30
CA ALA A 139 19.10 0.00 2.48
C ALA A 139 18.72 1.07 3.53
N THR A 140 18.02 2.14 3.12
CA THR A 140 17.53 3.17 4.06
C THR A 140 16.30 2.75 4.84
N LEU A 141 15.57 1.73 4.36
CA LEU A 141 14.33 1.22 4.93
C LEU A 141 14.46 -0.22 5.43
N ASP A 142 15.43 -1.00 4.92
CA ASP A 142 15.60 -2.42 5.21
C ASP A 142 15.67 -2.74 6.72
N PRO A 143 16.40 -1.98 7.57
CA PRO A 143 16.39 -2.26 9.00
C PRO A 143 15.00 -2.13 9.64
N ALA A 144 14.26 -1.08 9.29
CA ALA A 144 12.90 -0.87 9.80
C ALA A 144 11.93 -1.93 9.26
N LEU A 145 12.09 -2.35 8.00
CA LEU A 145 11.29 -3.43 7.40
C LEU A 145 11.61 -4.80 8.02
N ALA A 146 12.87 -5.05 8.39
CA ALA A 146 13.27 -6.27 9.09
C ALA A 146 12.67 -6.33 10.51
N GLU A 147 12.80 -5.26 11.28
CA GLU A 147 12.19 -5.14 12.61
C GLU A 147 10.66 -5.31 12.53
N PHE A 148 10.01 -4.70 11.53
CA PHE A 148 8.58 -4.85 11.31
C PHE A 148 8.17 -6.30 10.96
N ARG A 149 8.95 -7.00 10.13
CA ARG A 149 8.72 -8.42 9.84
C ARG A 149 8.75 -9.26 11.09
N GLU A 150 9.75 -9.04 11.95
CA GLU A 150 9.87 -9.74 13.22
C GLU A 150 8.69 -9.44 14.15
N ASP A 151 8.23 -8.19 14.23
CA ASP A 151 7.11 -7.82 15.08
C ASP A 151 5.78 -8.43 14.60
N VAL A 152 5.53 -8.40 13.28
CA VAL A 152 4.35 -9.04 12.68
C VAL A 152 4.33 -10.55 12.95
N ALA A 153 5.49 -11.22 12.80
CA ALA A 153 5.64 -12.64 13.10
C ALA A 153 5.43 -12.94 14.60
N ARG A 154 6.10 -12.19 15.48
CA ARG A 154 6.03 -12.36 16.94
C ARG A 154 4.61 -12.18 17.48
N ARG A 155 3.87 -11.19 16.99
CA ARG A 155 2.50 -10.90 17.45
C ARG A 155 1.47 -11.91 16.96
N ARG A 156 1.85 -12.85 16.09
CA ARG A 156 0.93 -13.75 15.38
C ARG A 156 -0.24 -12.93 14.82
N TYR A 157 0.10 -11.86 14.09
CA TYR A 157 -0.85 -10.84 13.67
C TYR A 157 -2.12 -11.44 13.04
N MET A 158 -1.96 -12.46 12.19
CA MET A 158 -3.08 -13.18 11.60
C MET A 158 -3.95 -13.91 12.62
N ALA A 159 -3.37 -14.63 13.57
CA ALA A 159 -4.14 -15.28 14.63
C ALA A 159 -4.90 -14.26 15.51
N LYS A 160 -4.38 -13.04 15.67
CA LYS A 160 -5.10 -11.95 16.35
C LYS A 160 -6.32 -11.51 15.52
N LEU A 161 -6.16 -11.27 14.22
CA LEU A 161 -7.27 -10.90 13.35
C LEU A 161 -8.35 -12.00 13.24
N GLU A 162 -7.96 -13.26 13.13
CA GLU A 162 -8.91 -14.39 13.08
C GLU A 162 -9.72 -14.48 14.38
N ARG A 163 -9.07 -14.32 15.54
CA ARG A 163 -9.77 -14.28 16.84
C ARG A 163 -10.71 -13.08 16.97
N TYR A 164 -10.29 -11.91 16.49
CA TYR A 164 -11.11 -10.70 16.57
C TYR A 164 -12.34 -10.78 15.66
N THR A 165 -12.17 -11.30 14.44
CA THR A 165 -13.25 -11.36 13.45
C THR A 165 -14.11 -12.63 13.54
N GLY A 166 -13.60 -13.69 14.17
CA GLY A 166 -14.21 -15.02 14.17
C GLY A 166 -14.11 -15.74 12.82
N ILE A 167 -13.38 -15.19 11.85
CA ILE A 167 -13.25 -15.72 10.49
C ILE A 167 -11.86 -16.36 10.35
N ALA A 168 -11.83 -17.61 9.89
CA ALA A 168 -10.57 -18.23 9.47
C ALA A 168 -10.14 -17.62 8.13
N PHE A 169 -8.92 -17.09 8.06
CA PHE A 169 -8.42 -16.50 6.83
C PHE A 169 -7.74 -17.54 5.96
N GLU A 170 -8.51 -18.05 5.00
CA GLU A 170 -7.97 -18.89 3.93
C GLU A 170 -7.57 -18.01 2.75
N GLY A 171 -6.27 -17.90 2.45
CA GLY A 171 -5.78 -17.19 1.26
C GLY A 171 -4.44 -16.47 1.45
N THR A 172 -4.27 -15.33 0.79
CA THR A 172 -2.99 -14.58 0.79
C THR A 172 -3.10 -13.31 1.62
N TYR A 173 -2.19 -13.13 2.57
CA TYR A 173 -2.09 -11.91 3.36
C TYR A 173 -0.81 -11.14 3.01
N ALA A 174 -0.95 -9.83 2.85
CA ALA A 174 0.17 -8.92 2.65
C ALA A 174 0.03 -7.67 3.53
N VAL A 175 1.15 -7.26 4.13
CA VAL A 175 1.30 -6.02 4.87
C VAL A 175 2.26 -5.13 4.10
N HIS A 176 1.80 -3.92 3.79
CA HIS A 176 2.49 -2.95 2.98
C HIS A 176 2.93 -1.76 3.84
N PRO A 177 4.11 -1.83 4.47
CA PRO A 177 4.73 -0.68 5.10
C PRO A 177 5.02 0.40 4.05
N SER A 178 4.64 1.64 4.33
CA SER A 178 4.97 2.78 3.47
C SER A 178 5.20 4.06 4.28
N VAL A 179 6.30 4.74 3.97
CA VAL A 179 6.70 6.01 4.61
C VAL A 179 5.83 7.20 4.19
N PHE A 180 4.97 7.01 3.19
CA PHE A 180 4.03 8.04 2.73
C PHE A 180 2.68 7.99 3.46
N TYR A 181 2.50 7.01 4.36
CA TYR A 181 1.29 6.80 5.15
C TYR A 181 1.57 7.11 6.61
N LEU A 182 0.53 7.57 7.32
CA LEU A 182 0.58 7.79 8.76
C LEU A 182 0.38 6.51 9.53
N THR A 183 1.06 6.39 10.67
CA THR A 183 0.69 5.46 11.74
C THR A 183 -0.77 5.64 12.13
N GLY A 184 -1.47 4.53 12.39
CA GLY A 184 -2.91 4.51 12.67
C GLY A 184 -3.81 4.70 11.44
N SER A 185 -3.27 5.08 10.28
CA SER A 185 -4.02 5.05 9.01
C SER A 185 -3.91 3.67 8.37
N GLN A 186 -4.84 2.78 8.71
CA GLN A 186 -4.90 1.46 8.10
C GLN A 186 -5.85 1.48 6.90
N VAL A 187 -5.32 1.15 5.72
CA VAL A 187 -6.15 0.74 4.59
C VAL A 187 -6.13 -0.78 4.55
N ASN A 188 -7.25 -1.39 4.96
CA ASN A 188 -7.45 -2.81 4.87
C ASN A 188 -8.36 -3.12 3.68
N THR A 189 -7.78 -3.69 2.63
CA THR A 189 -8.53 -4.17 1.47
C THR A 189 -8.71 -5.67 1.61
N VAL A 190 -9.95 -6.10 1.87
CA VAL A 190 -10.33 -7.52 1.84
C VAL A 190 -11.03 -7.78 0.53
N VAL A 191 -10.48 -8.68 -0.29
CA VAL A 191 -11.12 -9.12 -1.53
C VAL A 191 -11.27 -10.62 -1.53
N ARG A 192 -12.49 -11.08 -1.79
CA ARG A 192 -12.77 -12.49 -1.99
C ARG A 192 -12.12 -12.95 -3.30
N LEU A 193 -11.25 -13.94 -3.18
CA LEU A 193 -10.66 -14.68 -4.29
C LEU A 193 -11.63 -15.80 -4.68
N GLY A 194 -11.84 -15.99 -5.99
CA GLY A 194 -12.67 -17.05 -6.61
C GLY A 194 -13.25 -18.12 -5.68
N LYS A 195 -12.65 -19.32 -5.64
CA LYS A 195 -13.11 -20.53 -4.92
C LYS A 195 -13.16 -20.43 -3.37
N GLY A 196 -13.58 -19.29 -2.81
CA GLY A 196 -13.80 -19.11 -1.38
C GLY A 196 -12.63 -18.53 -0.57
N GLY A 197 -11.49 -18.26 -1.20
CA GLY A 197 -10.34 -17.64 -0.53
C GLY A 197 -10.50 -16.12 -0.36
N HIS A 198 -9.61 -15.52 0.41
CA HIS A 198 -9.51 -14.06 0.58
C HIS A 198 -8.08 -13.57 0.32
N ALA A 199 -7.96 -12.44 -0.35
CA ALA A 199 -6.75 -11.63 -0.36
C ALA A 199 -6.98 -10.47 0.58
N ILE A 200 -6.15 -10.38 1.62
CA ILE A 200 -6.21 -9.30 2.58
C ILE A 200 -4.91 -8.50 2.42
N GLN A 201 -5.04 -7.20 2.22
CA GLN A 201 -3.92 -6.28 2.10
C GLN A 201 -4.08 -5.19 3.13
N SER A 202 -3.08 -5.02 3.99
CA SER A 202 -3.04 -3.98 5.02
C SER A 202 -1.94 -2.99 4.70
N VAL A 203 -2.25 -1.71 4.63
CA VAL A 203 -1.23 -0.65 4.54
C VAL A 203 -0.93 -0.13 5.94
N VAL A 204 0.35 -0.08 6.28
CA VAL A 204 0.83 0.41 7.57
C VAL A 204 1.75 1.60 7.34
N GLY A 205 1.39 2.74 7.92
CA GLY A 205 2.21 3.93 7.87
C GLY A 205 3.39 3.90 8.82
N ALA A 206 4.37 4.74 8.55
CA ALA A 206 5.56 4.89 9.36
C ALA A 206 5.32 5.83 10.54
N ASP A 207 5.80 5.42 11.71
CA ASP A 207 6.15 6.32 12.80
C ASP A 207 7.53 6.90 12.56
N VAL A 208 7.70 8.17 12.97
CA VAL A 208 9.02 8.81 12.97
C VAL A 208 9.41 9.10 14.39
N LEU A 209 10.37 8.32 14.85
CA LEU A 209 10.93 8.43 16.19
C LEU A 209 11.97 9.54 16.24
N SER A 210 12.32 9.94 17.47
CA SER A 210 13.42 10.87 17.74
C SER A 210 14.70 10.45 17.00
N GLY A 211 15.39 11.42 16.38
CA GLY A 211 16.59 11.16 15.57
C GLY A 211 16.32 10.78 14.11
N GLY A 212 15.06 10.80 13.66
CA GLY A 212 14.70 10.53 12.25
C GLY A 212 14.64 9.04 11.90
N ARG A 213 14.65 8.17 12.91
CA ARG A 213 14.46 6.72 12.74
C ARG A 213 13.01 6.43 12.37
N ILE A 214 12.83 5.55 11.38
CA ILE A 214 11.54 5.07 10.92
C ILE A 214 11.19 3.83 11.72
N ASP A 215 9.94 3.74 12.16
CA ASP A 215 9.37 2.54 12.77
C ASP A 215 8.02 2.23 12.10
N PHE A 216 7.65 0.95 12.06
CA PHE A 216 6.33 0.52 11.60
C PHE A 216 5.72 -0.32 12.70
N HIS A 217 4.52 0.04 13.13
CA HIS A 217 3.82 -0.67 14.20
C HIS A 217 2.50 -1.25 13.70
N PRO A 218 2.31 -2.57 13.78
CA PRO A 218 1.02 -3.17 13.53
C PRO A 218 0.19 -3.03 14.82
N GLU A 219 -0.72 -2.05 14.85
CA GLU A 219 -1.69 -1.89 15.95
C GLU A 219 -2.65 -3.10 16.08
#